data_AF-A0A6G1WJ77-F1
#
_entry.id   AF-A0A6G1WJ77-F1
#
_cell.length_a   1.000
_cell.length_b   1.000
_cell.length_c   1.000
_cell.angle_alpha   90.00
_cell.angle_beta   90.00
_cell.angle_gamma   90.00
#
_symmetry.space_group_name_H-M   'P 1'
#
loop_
_entity.id
_entity.type
_entity.pdbx_description
1 polymer ?
#
loop_
_entity_poly.entity_id
_entity_poly.type
_entity_poly.pdbx_seq_one_letter_code
_entity_poly.pdbx_strand_id
1 'polypeptide(L)'
;MRPTFDNAALIDWLAAQDPEQYYDYISCRECLLAQYLRCRGFPHAFVDSERAHLRRYGLDARDLPPGWNDIAHAKPWTFGAALARARQVLKCH
;
A
#
# COMPACT_ATOMS: atom_id res chain seq x y z
N MET A 1 9.84 -17.21 3.04
CA MET A 1 9.56 -15.80 3.41
C MET A 1 8.41 -15.31 2.56
N ARG A 2 7.41 -14.61 3.12
CA ARG A 2 6.39 -13.96 2.29
C ARG A 2 7.03 -12.77 1.55
N PRO A 3 6.66 -12.49 0.29
CA PRO A 3 7.25 -11.38 -0.45
C PRO A 3 6.92 -10.04 0.23
N THR A 4 7.81 -9.06 0.08
CA THR A 4 7.59 -7.70 0.60
C THR A 4 6.36 -7.07 -0.04
N PHE A 5 6.28 -7.18 -1.36
CA PHE A 5 5.14 -6.77 -2.15
C PHE A 5 4.31 -8.01 -2.48
N ASP A 6 3.11 -8.07 -1.92
CA ASP A 6 2.27 -9.26 -1.95
C ASP A 6 0.82 -8.78 -2.10
N ASN A 7 0.22 -9.05 -3.26
CA ASN A 7 -1.12 -8.58 -3.60
C ASN A 7 -2.18 -9.18 -2.66
N ALA A 8 -2.06 -10.47 -2.35
CA ALA A 8 -2.99 -11.14 -1.46
C ALA A 8 -2.87 -10.56 -0.04
N ALA A 9 -1.64 -10.38 0.46
CA ALA A 9 -1.44 -9.79 1.78
C ALA A 9 -1.88 -8.32 1.86
N LEU A 10 -1.77 -7.54 0.77
CA LEU A 10 -2.30 -6.18 0.71
C LEU A 10 -3.83 -6.17 0.78
N ILE A 11 -4.50 -7.05 0.01
CA ILE A 11 -5.95 -7.20 0.04
C ILE A 11 -6.44 -7.64 1.43
N ASP A 12 -5.77 -8.61 2.05
CA ASP A 12 -6.11 -9.09 3.39
C ASP A 12 -5.92 -7.98 4.44
N TRP A 13 -4.83 -7.20 4.33
CA TRP A 13 -4.59 -6.08 5.24
C TRP A 13 -5.64 -4.97 5.07
N LEU A 14 -6.01 -4.63 3.84
CA LEU A 14 -7.07 -3.67 3.53
C LEU A 14 -8.44 -4.15 4.05
N ALA A 15 -8.72 -5.46 3.97
CA ALA A 15 -9.96 -6.05 4.48
C ALA A 15 -10.06 -6.03 6.01
N ALA A 16 -8.94 -5.89 6.72
CA ALA A 16 -8.89 -5.78 8.17
C ALA A 16 -9.00 -4.33 8.69
N GLN A 17 -8.93 -3.32 7.81
CA GLN A 17 -9.09 -1.91 8.21
C GLN A 17 -10.57 -1.54 8.33
N ASP A 18 -10.85 -0.47 9.09
CA ASP A 18 -12.17 0.15 9.08
C ASP A 18 -12.46 0.72 7.66
N PRO A 19 -13.53 0.26 6.98
CA PRO A 19 -13.83 0.67 5.60
C PRO A 19 -14.16 2.16 5.46
N GLU A 20 -14.62 2.82 6.53
CA GLU A 20 -14.96 4.26 6.53
C GLU A 20 -13.77 5.14 6.92
N GLN A 21 -12.71 4.55 7.49
CA GLN A 21 -11.52 5.28 7.86
C GLN A 21 -10.77 5.79 6.62
N TYR A 22 -10.37 7.06 6.70
CA TYR A 22 -9.59 7.73 5.67
C TYR A 22 -8.09 7.49 5.86
N TYR A 23 -7.37 7.41 4.73
CA TYR A 23 -5.92 7.52 4.68
C TYR A 23 -5.52 8.81 3.95
N ASP A 24 -4.29 9.28 4.16
CA ASP A 24 -3.77 10.47 3.49
C ASP A 24 -2.85 10.06 2.34
N TYR A 25 -3.37 10.08 1.11
CA TYR A 25 -2.58 9.77 -0.08
C TYR A 25 -1.44 10.76 -0.33
N ILE A 26 -1.62 12.04 0.03
CA ILE A 26 -0.63 13.11 -0.24
C ILE A 26 0.57 12.98 0.68
N SER A 27 0.34 12.46 1.90
CA SER A 27 1.42 12.13 2.82
C SER A 27 2.14 10.85 2.39
N CYS A 28 3.41 10.98 2.01
CA CYS A 28 4.27 9.83 1.71
C CYS A 28 4.45 8.87 2.91
N ARG A 29 4.14 9.32 4.13
CA ARG A 29 4.19 8.50 5.35
C ARG A 29 2.83 7.92 5.74
N GLU A 30 1.76 8.67 5.53
CA GLU A 30 0.40 8.28 5.94
C GLU A 30 -0.45 7.73 4.79
N CYS A 31 0.14 7.59 3.60
CA CYS A 31 -0.44 6.83 2.50
C CYS A 31 -0.65 5.36 2.92
N LEU A 32 -1.73 4.75 2.43
CA LEU A 32 -2.08 3.36 2.75
C LEU A 32 -0.93 2.37 2.48
N LEU A 33 -0.15 2.59 1.42
CA LEU A 33 0.96 1.70 1.06
C LEU A 33 2.08 1.79 2.09
N ALA A 34 2.39 2.99 2.57
CA ALA A 34 3.34 3.18 3.65
C ALA A 34 2.85 2.53 4.95
N GLN A 35 1.57 2.70 5.29
CA GLN A 35 0.94 2.04 6.44
C GLN A 35 1.03 0.50 6.36
N TYR A 36 0.69 -0.08 5.20
CA TYR A 36 0.82 -1.50 4.93
C TYR A 36 2.26 -2.00 5.11
N LEU A 37 3.23 -1.31 4.50
CA LEU A 37 4.64 -1.69 4.59
C LEU A 37 5.18 -1.59 6.03
N ARG A 38 4.73 -0.59 6.80
CA ARG A 38 5.03 -0.50 8.25
C ARG A 38 4.49 -1.72 9.00
N CYS A 39 3.25 -2.13 8.72
CA CYS A 39 2.66 -3.35 9.29
C CYS A 39 3.44 -4.64 8.90
N ARG A 40 4.06 -4.67 7.72
CA ARG A 40 4.91 -5.78 7.24
C ARG A 40 6.31 -5.82 7.87
N GLY A 41 6.63 -4.92 8.79
CA GLY A 41 7.92 -4.88 9.49
C GLY A 41 8.93 -3.91 8.90
N PHE A 42 8.48 -2.89 8.16
CA PHE A 42 9.30 -1.78 7.67
C PHE A 42 8.91 -0.49 8.40
N PRO A 43 9.30 -0.28 9.67
CA PRO A 43 8.77 0.78 10.53
C PRO A 43 9.01 2.22 10.01
N HIS A 44 9.99 2.40 9.13
CA HIS A 44 10.32 3.67 8.50
C HIS A 44 9.97 3.72 7.02
N ALA A 45 9.06 2.84 6.55
CA ALA A 45 8.61 2.86 5.17
C ALA A 45 7.88 4.18 4.87
N PHE A 46 8.24 4.77 3.73
CA PHE A 46 7.48 5.83 3.09
C PHE A 46 7.42 5.53 1.58
N VAL A 47 6.41 6.07 0.92
CA VAL A 47 6.07 5.72 -0.46
C VAL A 47 5.81 7.01 -1.23
N ASP A 48 6.36 7.11 -2.43
CA ASP A 48 5.97 8.09 -3.44
C ASP A 48 5.10 7.40 -4.52
N SER A 49 4.72 8.11 -5.58
CA SER A 49 3.82 7.55 -6.61
C SER A 49 4.41 6.36 -7.38
N GLU A 50 5.72 6.16 -7.33
CA GLU A 50 6.43 5.14 -8.14
C GLU A 50 7.24 4.17 -7.29
N ARG A 51 7.68 4.57 -6.09
CA ARG A 51 8.69 3.82 -5.31
C ARG A 51 8.34 3.75 -3.83
N ALA A 52 8.68 2.61 -3.24
CA ALA A 52 8.67 2.39 -1.80
C ALA A 52 10.10 2.45 -1.25
N HIS A 53 10.30 3.28 -0.23
CA HIS A 53 11.58 3.48 0.44
C HIS A 53 11.62 2.64 1.71
N LEU A 54 12.42 1.57 1.69
CA LEU A 54 12.39 0.52 2.72
C LEU A 54 13.69 0.47 3.53
N ARG A 55 13.70 1.16 4.67
CA ARG A 55 14.92 1.35 5.49
C ARG A 55 15.55 0.08 6.10
N ARG A 56 14.87 -1.07 6.04
CA ARG A 56 15.34 -2.33 6.66
C ARG A 56 16.58 -2.92 5.95
N TYR A 57 16.83 -2.55 4.70
CA TYR A 57 17.93 -3.10 3.89
C TYR A 57 18.94 -2.03 3.41
N GLY A 58 18.69 -0.75 3.66
CA GLY A 58 19.50 0.37 3.15
C GLY A 58 18.63 1.59 2.82
N LEU A 59 19.18 2.55 2.08
CA LEU A 59 18.43 3.64 1.43
C LEU A 59 17.78 3.18 0.11
N ASP A 60 17.64 1.87 -0.10
CA ASP A 60 17.23 1.33 -1.39
C ASP A 60 15.72 1.47 -1.58
N ALA A 61 15.37 2.43 -2.43
CA ALA A 61 14.05 2.55 -3.01
C ALA A 61 13.80 1.36 -3.94
N ARG A 62 12.62 0.75 -3.83
CA ARG A 62 12.15 -0.29 -4.75
C ARG A 62 10.95 0.23 -5.49
N ASP A 63 10.86 -0.09 -6.77
CA ASP A 63 9.70 0.30 -7.57
C ASP A 63 8.45 -0.40 -7.04
N LEU A 64 7.35 0.35 -7.00
CA LEU A 64 6.05 -0.18 -6.63
C LEU A 64 5.59 -1.18 -7.69
N PRO A 65 4.93 -2.27 -7.28
CA PRO A 65 4.31 -3.16 -8.24
C PRO A 65 3.24 -2.42 -9.07
N PRO A 66 3.03 -2.84 -10.32
CA PRO A 66 1.96 -2.31 -11.15
C PRO A 66 0.60 -2.33 -10.43
N GLY A 67 -0.17 -1.25 -10.56
CA GLY A 67 -1.50 -1.12 -9.97
C GLY A 67 -1.54 -0.71 -8.49
N TRP A 68 -0.42 -0.77 -7.76
CA TRP A 68 -0.41 -0.37 -6.34
C TRP A 68 -0.69 1.11 -6.14
N ASN A 69 -0.09 1.96 -6.97
CA ASN A 69 -0.37 3.38 -6.90
C ASN A 69 -1.82 3.70 -7.28
N ASP A 70 -2.40 2.98 -8.26
CA ASP A 70 -3.80 3.19 -8.67
C ASP A 70 -4.80 2.89 -7.55
N ILE A 71 -4.50 1.89 -6.72
CA ILE A 71 -5.29 1.56 -5.52
C ILE A 71 -5.28 2.71 -4.51
N ALA A 72 -4.13 3.35 -4.32
CA ALA A 72 -3.93 4.40 -3.33
C ALA A 72 -4.38 5.79 -3.82
N HIS A 73 -4.12 6.10 -5.09
CA HIS A 73 -4.31 7.42 -5.68
C HIS A 73 -5.78 7.78 -5.87
N ALA A 74 -6.60 6.86 -6.35
CA ALA A 74 -7.97 7.14 -6.72
C ALA A 74 -8.84 7.50 -5.51
N LYS A 75 -9.75 8.47 -5.67
CA LYS A 75 -10.72 8.88 -4.66
C LYS A 75 -11.95 7.95 -4.66
N PRO A 76 -12.68 7.83 -3.53
CA PRO A 76 -12.37 8.39 -2.22
C PRO A 76 -11.20 7.67 -1.54
N TRP A 77 -10.48 8.37 -0.66
CA TRP A 77 -9.33 7.84 0.08
C TRP A 77 -9.75 7.16 1.38
N THR A 78 -10.71 6.24 1.29
CA THR A 78 -11.10 5.35 2.39
C THR A 78 -10.54 3.95 2.17
N PHE A 79 -10.28 3.21 3.25
CA PHE A 79 -9.76 1.84 3.12
C PHE A 79 -10.76 0.91 2.43
N GLY A 80 -12.07 1.11 2.62
CA GLY A 80 -13.09 0.33 1.92
C GLY A 80 -13.06 0.54 0.40
N ALA A 81 -12.88 1.80 -0.05
CA ALA A 81 -12.74 2.09 -1.47
C ALA A 81 -11.42 1.57 -2.04
N ALA A 82 -10.31 1.68 -1.28
CA ALA A 82 -9.03 1.10 -1.67
C ALA A 82 -9.12 -0.43 -1.78
N LEU A 83 -9.82 -1.11 -0.87
CA LEU A 83 -10.06 -2.56 -0.95
C LEU A 83 -10.83 -2.95 -2.21
N ALA A 84 -11.88 -2.20 -2.56
CA ALA A 84 -12.65 -2.44 -3.78
C ALA A 84 -11.75 -2.29 -5.02
N ARG A 85 -10.93 -1.24 -5.06
CA ARG A 85 -9.93 -1.03 -6.13
C ARG A 85 -8.91 -2.15 -6.18
N ALA A 86 -8.35 -2.57 -5.04
CA ALA A 86 -7.36 -3.63 -4.98
C ALA A 86 -7.90 -4.96 -5.51
N ARG A 87 -9.15 -5.29 -5.18
CA ARG A 87 -9.83 -6.47 -5.70
C ARG A 87 -10.11 -6.40 -7.20
N GLN A 88 -10.14 -5.22 -7.82
CA GLN A 88 -10.30 -5.06 -9.26
C GLN A 88 -8.96 -5.07 -9.97
N VAL A 89 -8.02 -4.25 -9.51
CA VAL A 89 -6.72 -4.00 -10.14
C VAL A 89 -5.78 -5.20 -10.00
N LEU A 90 -5.81 -5.90 -8.86
CA LEU A 90 -4.86 -6.98 -8.56
C LEU A 90 -5.43 -8.38 -8.87
N LYS A 91 -6.64 -8.50 -9.42
CA LYS A 91 -7.29 -9.79 -9.70
C LYS A 91 -6.93 -10.45 -11.03
N CYS A 92 -6.02 -9.88 -11.80
CA CYS A 92 -5.56 -10.47 -13.05
C CYS A 92 -4.02 -10.42 -13.05
N HIS A 93 -3.36 -11.52 -12.67
CA HIS A 93 -2.08 -12.02 -13.22
C HIS A 93 -1.62 -13.26 -12.47
#